data_AF-A0A7C8YVS3-F1
#
_entry.id   AF-A0A7C8YVS3-F1
#
_cell.length_a   1.000
_cell.length_b   1.000
_cell.length_c   1.000
_cell.angle_alpha   90.00
_cell.angle_beta   90.00
_cell.angle_gamma   90.00
#
_symmetry.space_group_name_H-M   'P 1'
#
loop_
_entity.id
_entity.type
_entity.pdbx_description
1 polymer ?
#
loop_
_entity_poly.entity_id
_entity_poly.type
_entity_poly.pdbx_seq_one_letter_code
_entity_poly.pdbx_strand_id
1 'polypeptide(L)'
;LPQLILSFTFSQREKPDPETEGSAMEKVERIQSEKRLVDLPLDCIAKVIGSTTPKDACRISSTAKIFHYIADSDAVWAHFLPSDYHQLLSRSSSCEFSGDLSKKHTYLRLSGADGLLIDGGTIHFSIERHTGKKRFVIGARSLYIEWGDTPEYWEWAPEPGSRFEDTAVLQWVWWLEIRGRIRTQELSPGTNYGAYLVYKMGDDKYGFIVPAEVSLEAGQGGEARQTRSVYLDPDEEEREEEGDMPDERDDGWMEIEMGEFFVQEENDEKEVEFLLLETK
;
A
#
# COMPACT_ATOMS: atom_id res chain seq x y z
N LEU A 1 -13.12 0.49 26.64
CA LEU A 1 -13.78 1.17 25.49
C LEU A 1 -13.07 0.72 24.22
N PRO A 2 -13.75 0.15 23.21
CA PRO A 2 -13.06 -0.41 22.05
C PRO A 2 -12.56 0.69 21.09
N GLN A 3 -11.26 0.66 20.77
CA GLN A 3 -10.61 1.63 19.88
C GLN A 3 -10.50 1.11 18.45
N LEU A 4 -11.59 1.14 17.68
CA LEU A 4 -11.59 0.68 16.30
C LEU A 4 -10.94 1.71 15.36
N ILE A 5 -9.61 1.74 15.34
CA ILE A 5 -8.87 2.75 14.57
C ILE A 5 -8.68 2.30 13.15
N LEU A 6 -9.49 2.83 12.25
CA LEU A 6 -9.50 2.37 10.87
C LEU A 6 -8.35 2.96 10.09
N SER A 7 -7.54 2.08 9.51
CA SER A 7 -6.74 2.46 8.36
C SER A 7 -6.75 1.39 7.29
N PHE A 8 -6.90 1.76 6.02
CA PHE A 8 -6.77 0.80 4.93
C PHE A 8 -5.34 0.76 4.44
N THR A 9 -4.65 -0.36 4.58
CA THR A 9 -3.31 -0.57 4.03
C THR A 9 -3.42 -1.24 2.67
N PHE A 10 -2.54 -0.85 1.74
CA PHE A 10 -2.38 -1.53 0.47
C PHE A 10 -0.96 -2.13 0.39
N SER A 11 -0.84 -3.46 0.28
CA SER A 11 0.45 -4.14 0.16
C SER A 11 0.48 -5.12 -1.00
N GLN A 12 1.66 -5.34 -1.58
CA GLN A 12 1.88 -6.28 -2.68
C GLN A 12 1.92 -7.72 -2.17
N ARG A 13 1.25 -8.63 -2.89
CA ARG A 13 1.53 -10.07 -2.84
C ARG A 13 2.50 -10.41 -3.97
N GLU A 14 3.70 -10.88 -3.63
CA GLU A 14 4.54 -11.63 -4.58
C GLU A 14 3.87 -12.99 -4.82
N LYS A 15 3.65 -13.37 -6.08
CA LYS A 15 3.30 -14.76 -6.43
C LYS A 15 4.49 -15.66 -6.07
N PRO A 16 4.28 -16.85 -5.50
CA PRO A 16 5.34 -17.85 -5.44
C PRO A 16 5.71 -18.25 -6.88
N ASP A 17 7.01 -18.21 -7.17
CA ASP A 17 7.55 -18.66 -8.45
C ASP A 17 7.12 -20.11 -8.72
N PRO A 18 6.56 -20.43 -9.90
CA PRO A 18 6.43 -21.82 -10.29
C PRO A 18 7.84 -22.40 -10.46
N GLU A 19 8.14 -23.45 -9.70
CA GLU A 19 9.34 -24.26 -9.81
C GLU A 19 9.65 -24.54 -11.28
N THR A 20 10.76 -23.98 -11.77
CA THR A 20 11.21 -24.22 -13.13
C THR A 20 11.93 -25.56 -13.16
N GLU A 21 11.20 -26.62 -13.53
CA GLU A 21 11.80 -27.88 -13.97
C GLU A 21 12.65 -27.64 -15.22
N GLY A 22 13.89 -28.13 -15.17
CA GLY A 22 14.88 -27.92 -16.21
C GLY A 22 14.56 -28.66 -17.52
N SER A 23 15.00 -28.07 -18.63
CA SER A 23 15.27 -28.84 -19.85
C SER A 23 16.33 -28.17 -20.73
N ALA A 24 17.30 -29.02 -21.08
CA ALA A 24 18.22 -29.03 -22.23
C ALA A 24 18.95 -27.75 -22.66
N MET A 25 20.28 -27.77 -22.42
CA MET A 25 21.26 -26.99 -23.18
C MET A 25 21.23 -27.37 -24.66
N GLU A 26 20.83 -26.44 -25.52
CA GLU A 26 21.15 -26.50 -26.95
C GLU A 26 22.34 -25.57 -27.24
N LYS A 27 23.41 -26.15 -27.77
CA LYS A 27 24.70 -25.50 -27.97
C LYS A 27 24.65 -24.67 -29.26
N VAL A 28 24.34 -23.39 -29.15
CA VAL A 28 24.47 -22.45 -30.27
C VAL A 28 25.85 -21.80 -30.23
N GLU A 29 26.79 -22.33 -31.02
CA GLU A 29 27.99 -21.59 -31.39
C GLU A 29 27.61 -20.47 -32.36
N ARG A 30 27.67 -19.22 -31.89
CA ARG A 30 27.82 -18.03 -32.74
C ARG A 30 28.93 -17.17 -32.17
N ILE A 31 29.95 -16.91 -33.00
CA ILE A 31 30.95 -15.88 -32.75
C ILE A 31 30.22 -14.53 -32.79
N GLN A 32 29.92 -13.97 -31.62
CA GLN A 32 29.58 -12.55 -31.46
C GLN A 32 30.78 -11.88 -30.80
N SER A 33 31.21 -10.72 -31.31
CA SER A 33 32.10 -9.85 -30.54
C SER A 33 31.41 -9.58 -29.20
N GLU A 34 32.01 -10.00 -28.09
CA GLU A 34 31.49 -9.72 -26.75
C GLU A 34 31.54 -8.21 -26.52
N LYS A 35 30.43 -7.52 -26.80
CA LYS A 35 30.25 -6.14 -26.35
C LYS A 35 29.84 -6.19 -24.90
N ARG A 36 30.67 -5.61 -24.02
CA ARG A 36 30.37 -5.57 -22.60
C ARG A 36 29.42 -4.41 -22.34
N LEU A 37 28.60 -4.52 -21.30
CA LEU A 37 27.66 -3.45 -20.91
C LEU A 37 28.39 -2.12 -20.66
N VAL A 38 29.63 -2.17 -20.16
CA VAL A 38 30.49 -1.00 -19.90
C VAL A 38 30.97 -0.29 -21.17
N ASP A 39 30.84 -0.92 -22.34
CA ASP A 39 31.25 -0.34 -23.62
C ASP A 39 30.09 0.45 -24.28
N LEU A 40 28.90 0.50 -23.65
CA LEU A 40 27.77 1.32 -24.10
C LEU A 40 27.92 2.79 -23.66
N PRO A 41 27.28 3.74 -24.37
CA PRO A 41 27.14 5.12 -23.89
C PRO A 41 26.50 5.18 -22.50
N LEU A 42 26.92 6.16 -21.70
CA LEU A 42 26.43 6.34 -20.31
C LEU A 42 24.90 6.42 -20.24
N ASP A 43 24.26 7.12 -21.17
CA ASP A 43 22.80 7.27 -21.23
C ASP A 43 22.09 5.93 -21.50
N CYS A 44 22.69 5.06 -22.31
CA CYS A 44 22.15 3.72 -22.55
C CYS A 44 22.25 2.87 -21.29
N ILE A 45 23.37 2.94 -20.57
CA ILE A 45 23.55 2.22 -19.30
C ILE A 45 22.57 2.76 -18.25
N ALA A 46 22.41 4.08 -18.15
CA ALA A 46 21.45 4.72 -17.24
C ALA A 46 20.02 4.26 -17.53
N LYS A 47 19.62 4.18 -18.81
CA LYS A 47 18.30 3.68 -19.20
C LYS A 47 18.10 2.22 -18.85
N VAL A 48 19.11 1.38 -19.06
CA VAL A 48 19.07 -0.05 -18.68
C VAL A 48 18.90 -0.17 -17.17
N ILE A 49 19.72 0.51 -16.37
CA ILE A 49 19.64 0.47 -14.90
C ILE A 49 18.30 1.04 -14.42
N GLY A 50 17.84 2.17 -14.97
CA GLY A 50 16.56 2.79 -14.62
C GLY A 50 15.33 1.96 -15.00
N SER A 51 15.48 0.99 -15.90
CA SER A 51 14.41 0.03 -16.26
C SER A 51 14.40 -1.23 -15.38
N THR A 52 15.31 -1.32 -14.40
CA THR A 52 15.31 -2.38 -13.38
C THR A 52 14.58 -1.95 -12.12
N THR A 53 14.62 -2.76 -11.06
CA THR A 53 14.12 -2.34 -9.74
C THR A 53 15.17 -1.49 -8.99
N PRO A 54 14.76 -0.62 -8.06
CA PRO A 54 15.68 0.07 -7.14
C PRO A 54 16.66 -0.88 -6.45
N LYS A 55 16.18 -2.07 -6.04
CA LYS A 55 16.99 -3.13 -5.43
C LYS A 55 18.09 -3.62 -6.37
N ASP A 56 17.76 -3.86 -7.64
CA ASP A 56 18.73 -4.32 -8.63
C ASP A 56 19.70 -3.23 -9.06
N ALA A 57 19.25 -1.98 -9.16
CA ALA A 57 20.14 -0.84 -9.39
C ALA A 57 21.20 -0.71 -8.29
N CYS A 58 20.82 -0.89 -7.02
CA CYS A 58 21.78 -0.94 -5.91
C CYS A 58 22.78 -2.11 -6.00
N ARG A 59 22.33 -3.28 -6.47
CA ARG A 59 23.21 -4.43 -6.72
C ARG A 59 24.19 -4.15 -7.85
N ILE A 60 23.69 -3.63 -8.98
CA ILE A 60 24.50 -3.26 -10.17
C ILE A 60 25.54 -2.20 -9.79
N SER A 61 25.16 -1.21 -8.98
CA SER A 61 26.05 -0.17 -8.44
C SER A 61 27.30 -0.74 -7.75
N SER A 62 27.21 -1.93 -7.16
CA SER A 62 28.30 -2.55 -6.40
C SER A 62 29.31 -3.31 -7.27
N THR A 63 29.02 -3.49 -8.56
CA THR A 63 29.83 -4.36 -9.45
C THR A 63 31.02 -3.65 -10.09
N ALA A 64 30.93 -2.34 -10.36
CA ALA A 64 32.04 -1.52 -10.87
C ALA A 64 31.81 -0.03 -10.60
N LYS A 65 32.90 0.76 -10.59
CA LYS A 65 32.85 2.22 -10.35
C LYS A 65 31.95 2.97 -11.34
N ILE A 66 31.97 2.57 -12.60
CA ILE A 66 31.12 3.18 -13.63
C ILE A 66 29.64 2.97 -13.33
N PHE A 67 29.26 1.77 -12.91
CA PHE A 67 27.89 1.46 -12.53
C PHE A 67 27.48 2.18 -11.25
N HIS A 68 28.37 2.32 -10.27
CA HIS A 68 28.11 3.13 -9.09
C HIS A 68 27.77 4.57 -9.47
N TYR A 69 28.61 5.21 -10.27
CA TYR A 69 28.40 6.59 -10.70
C TYR A 69 27.07 6.79 -11.44
N ILE A 70 26.70 5.86 -12.33
CA ILE A 70 25.47 5.95 -13.12
C ILE A 70 24.24 5.61 -12.27
N ALA A 71 24.30 4.56 -11.47
CA ALA A 71 23.19 4.12 -10.62
C ALA A 71 22.85 5.13 -9.52
N ASP A 72 23.79 5.99 -9.13
CA ASP A 72 23.56 7.07 -8.16
C ASP A 72 23.00 8.35 -8.79
N SER A 73 22.88 8.41 -10.12
CA SER A 73 22.45 9.61 -10.84
C SER A 73 20.93 9.83 -10.81
N ASP A 74 20.51 11.08 -10.81
CA ASP A 74 19.08 11.45 -10.90
C ASP A 74 18.41 10.94 -12.18
N ALA A 75 19.17 10.70 -13.25
CA ALA A 75 18.62 10.09 -14.47
C ALA A 75 18.06 8.68 -14.20
N VAL A 76 18.72 7.90 -13.35
CA VAL A 76 18.25 6.57 -12.93
C VAL A 76 17.09 6.70 -11.95
N TRP A 77 17.26 7.47 -10.87
CA TRP A 77 16.25 7.59 -9.81
C TRP A 77 14.96 8.27 -10.26
N ALA A 78 14.98 9.04 -11.36
CA ALA A 78 13.77 9.55 -12.01
C ALA A 78 12.82 8.44 -12.51
N HIS A 79 13.34 7.26 -12.87
CA HIS A 79 12.53 6.15 -13.33
C HIS A 79 11.90 5.35 -12.17
N PHE A 80 12.47 5.48 -10.96
CA PHE A 80 11.98 4.79 -9.77
C PHE A 80 10.95 5.60 -8.98
N LEU A 81 10.96 6.93 -9.15
CA LEU A 81 9.93 7.78 -8.58
C LEU A 81 8.64 7.68 -9.40
N PRO A 82 7.47 7.69 -8.73
CA PRO A 82 6.19 7.85 -9.42
C PRO A 82 6.19 9.12 -10.28
N SER A 83 5.58 9.07 -11.46
CA SER A 83 5.52 10.20 -12.41
C SER A 83 4.86 11.45 -11.81
N ASP A 84 3.90 11.25 -10.91
CA ASP A 84 3.09 12.26 -10.23
C ASP A 84 3.61 12.63 -8.83
N TYR A 85 4.83 12.21 -8.44
CA TYR A 85 5.35 12.45 -7.10
C TYR A 85 5.37 13.95 -6.72
N HIS A 86 5.61 14.86 -7.67
CA HIS A 86 5.53 16.30 -7.41
C HIS A 86 4.13 16.76 -6.99
N GLN A 87 3.08 16.14 -7.53
CA GLN A 87 1.70 16.42 -7.15
C GLN A 87 1.41 15.91 -5.73
N LEU A 88 1.89 14.70 -5.41
CA LEU A 88 1.80 14.14 -4.06
C LEU A 88 2.54 15.00 -3.02
N LEU A 89 3.74 15.49 -3.36
CA LEU A 89 4.49 16.42 -2.52
C LEU A 89 3.73 17.73 -2.27
N SER A 90 3.02 18.24 -3.28
CA SER A 90 2.22 19.48 -3.16
C SER A 90 0.98 19.32 -2.27
N ARG A 91 0.47 18.10 -2.12
CA ARG A 91 -0.65 17.76 -1.22
C ARG A 91 -0.21 17.63 0.24
N SER A 92 1.09 17.57 0.50
CA SER A 92 1.63 17.55 1.85
C SER A 92 1.77 18.96 2.41
N SER A 93 1.48 19.10 3.70
CA SER A 93 1.79 20.33 4.45
C SER A 93 3.23 20.35 4.96
N SER A 94 4.01 19.28 4.74
CA SER A 94 5.38 19.16 5.21
C SER A 94 6.36 19.98 4.36
N CYS A 95 7.04 20.94 4.99
CA CYS A 95 8.09 21.76 4.38
C CYS A 95 9.41 21.00 4.14
N GLU A 96 9.46 19.71 4.47
CA GLU A 96 10.65 18.89 4.40
C GLU A 96 11.12 18.55 2.97
N PHE A 97 10.30 18.87 1.97
CA PHE A 97 10.59 18.70 0.54
C PHE A 97 10.84 20.02 -0.19
N SER A 98 10.94 21.15 0.53
CA SER A 98 11.06 22.49 -0.06
C SER A 98 12.47 22.87 -0.55
N GLY A 99 13.38 21.90 -0.71
CA GLY A 99 14.75 22.12 -1.21
C GLY A 99 15.10 21.25 -2.41
N ASP A 100 16.20 21.59 -3.10
CA ASP A 100 16.77 20.78 -4.19
C ASP A 100 17.39 19.49 -3.65
N LEU A 101 16.54 18.53 -3.29
CA LEU A 101 16.94 17.18 -2.94
C LEU A 101 17.18 16.38 -4.22
N SER A 102 18.23 15.54 -4.23
CA SER A 102 18.40 14.58 -5.32
C SER A 102 17.21 13.62 -5.36
N LYS A 103 16.89 13.09 -6.55
CA LYS A 103 15.77 12.16 -6.72
C LYS A 103 15.96 10.90 -5.89
N LYS A 104 17.20 10.45 -5.72
CA LYS A 104 17.55 9.37 -4.79
C LYS A 104 17.17 9.70 -3.36
N HIS A 105 17.49 10.90 -2.89
CA HIS A 105 17.18 11.31 -1.53
C HIS A 105 15.66 11.39 -1.32
N THR A 106 14.93 11.97 -2.28
CA THR A 106 13.46 11.99 -2.29
C THR A 106 12.88 10.58 -2.22
N TYR A 107 13.39 9.65 -3.04
CA TYR A 107 12.96 8.26 -3.02
C TYR A 107 13.19 7.59 -1.65
N LEU A 108 14.39 7.75 -1.07
CA LEU A 108 14.72 7.18 0.23
C LEU A 108 13.86 7.73 1.35
N ARG A 109 13.46 9.00 1.26
CA ARG A 109 12.54 9.62 2.23
C ARG A 109 11.13 9.08 2.10
N LEU A 110 10.60 9.02 0.87
CA LEU A 110 9.25 8.48 0.60
C LEU A 110 9.13 6.97 0.90
N SER A 111 10.24 6.24 0.87
CA SER A 111 10.30 4.81 1.24
C SER A 111 10.70 4.55 2.69
N GLY A 112 10.93 5.60 3.48
CA GLY A 112 11.21 5.52 4.91
C GLY A 112 9.96 5.25 5.75
N ALA A 113 10.16 5.03 7.05
CA ALA A 113 9.09 4.73 8.00
C ALA A 113 8.05 5.87 8.12
N ASP A 114 8.52 7.12 8.05
CA ASP A 114 7.68 8.31 8.22
C ASP A 114 6.81 8.59 6.98
N GLY A 115 7.25 8.18 5.79
CA GLY A 115 6.54 8.41 4.53
C GLY A 115 6.15 9.88 4.33
N LEU A 116 4.93 10.11 3.84
CA LEU A 116 4.39 11.44 3.56
C LEU A 116 2.91 11.51 3.96
N LEU A 117 2.57 12.39 4.90
CA LEU A 117 1.18 12.73 5.17
C LEU A 117 0.68 13.76 4.15
N ILE A 118 -0.43 13.45 3.48
CA ILE A 118 -1.09 14.27 2.45
C ILE A 118 -2.55 14.52 2.81
N ASP A 119 -3.22 15.42 2.06
CA ASP A 119 -4.64 15.73 2.18
C ASP A 119 -5.07 16.11 3.61
N GLY A 120 -4.40 17.11 4.17
CA GLY A 120 -4.65 17.56 5.54
C GLY A 120 -4.20 16.56 6.60
N GLY A 121 -3.31 15.61 6.25
CA GLY A 121 -2.78 14.63 7.17
C GLY A 121 -3.67 13.40 7.38
N THR A 122 -4.66 13.20 6.51
CA THR A 122 -5.65 12.11 6.62
C THR A 122 -5.27 10.88 5.79
N ILE A 123 -4.34 11.04 4.85
CA ILE A 123 -3.79 9.95 4.03
C ILE A 123 -2.28 9.92 4.22
N HIS A 124 -1.73 8.73 4.47
CA HIS A 124 -0.30 8.48 4.48
C HIS A 124 0.12 7.82 3.16
N PHE A 125 1.06 8.43 2.49
CA PHE A 125 1.66 7.95 1.25
C PHE A 125 3.09 7.48 1.52
N SER A 126 3.45 6.35 0.93
CA SER A 126 4.83 5.87 0.92
C SER A 126 5.12 5.11 -0.37
N ILE A 127 6.40 4.85 -0.62
CA ILE A 127 6.85 4.03 -1.74
C ILE A 127 7.45 2.74 -1.18
N GLU A 128 7.08 1.61 -1.75
CA GLU A 128 7.73 0.36 -1.40
C GLU A 128 9.19 0.36 -1.89
N ARG A 129 10.11 0.26 -0.93
CA ARG A 129 11.56 0.43 -1.12
C ARG A 129 12.19 -0.44 -2.22
N HIS A 130 11.64 -1.62 -2.45
CA HIS A 130 12.24 -2.59 -3.37
C HIS A 130 11.72 -2.45 -4.80
N THR A 131 10.45 -2.09 -4.96
CA THR A 131 9.75 -2.07 -6.26
C THR A 131 9.51 -0.67 -6.78
N GLY A 132 9.53 0.36 -5.92
CA GLY A 132 9.18 1.74 -6.31
C GLY A 132 7.68 1.99 -6.46
N LYS A 133 6.84 1.00 -6.13
CA LYS A 133 5.39 1.14 -6.24
C LYS A 133 4.81 1.92 -5.07
N LYS A 134 3.79 2.70 -5.35
CA LYS A 134 3.04 3.50 -4.39
C LYS A 134 2.29 2.62 -3.39
N ARG A 135 2.29 3.02 -2.12
CA ARG A 135 1.50 2.47 -1.03
C ARG A 135 0.75 3.61 -0.35
N PHE A 136 -0.52 3.39 -0.07
CA PHE A 136 -1.36 4.33 0.66
C PHE A 136 -1.87 3.70 1.94
N VAL A 137 -2.03 4.53 2.96
CA VAL A 137 -2.79 4.23 4.16
C VAL A 137 -3.81 5.33 4.35
N ILE A 138 -5.10 4.98 4.33
CA ILE A 138 -6.20 5.94 4.44
C ILE A 138 -6.66 5.95 5.89
N GLY A 139 -6.51 7.08 6.59
CA GLY A 139 -6.94 7.22 7.98
C GLY A 139 -8.44 7.43 8.11
N ALA A 140 -8.96 7.20 9.32
CA ALA A 140 -10.40 7.27 9.62
C ALA A 140 -11.09 8.58 9.18
N ARG A 141 -10.39 9.72 9.23
CA ARG A 141 -10.91 11.02 8.78
C ARG A 141 -11.22 11.11 7.27
N SER A 142 -10.61 10.25 6.45
CA SER A 142 -10.91 10.17 5.02
C SER A 142 -11.97 9.10 4.69
N LEU A 143 -12.49 8.40 5.70
CA LEU A 143 -13.49 7.37 5.54
C LEU A 143 -14.88 7.94 5.77
N TYR A 144 -15.85 7.31 5.12
CA TYR A 144 -17.25 7.45 5.51
C TYR A 144 -17.52 6.49 6.66
N ILE A 145 -17.91 7.03 7.81
CA ILE A 145 -18.28 6.26 9.00
C ILE A 145 -19.71 6.63 9.33
N GLU A 146 -20.61 5.65 9.34
CA GLU A 146 -22.01 5.87 9.70
C GLU A 146 -22.08 6.39 11.14
N TRP A 147 -22.76 7.53 11.32
CA TRP A 147 -22.79 8.30 12.56
C TRP A 147 -21.43 8.81 13.09
N GLY A 148 -20.37 8.84 12.27
CA GLY A 148 -19.02 9.25 12.69
C GLY A 148 -18.94 10.66 13.31
N ASP A 149 -19.88 11.55 12.98
CA ASP A 149 -19.98 12.91 13.55
C ASP A 149 -20.86 12.99 14.81
N THR A 150 -21.33 11.86 15.34
CA THR A 150 -22.25 11.77 16.48
C THR A 150 -21.46 11.34 17.74
N PRO A 151 -21.18 12.26 18.69
CA PRO A 151 -20.33 11.99 19.85
C PRO A 151 -20.83 10.89 20.78
N GLU A 152 -22.14 10.59 20.75
CA GLU A 152 -22.74 9.48 21.49
C GLU A 152 -22.23 8.12 21.02
N TYR A 153 -21.80 8.02 19.76
CA TYR A 153 -21.39 6.77 19.12
C TYR A 153 -19.90 6.73 18.80
N TRP A 154 -19.32 7.88 18.43
CA TRP A 154 -17.92 7.98 18.02
C TRP A 154 -17.21 9.13 18.71
N GLU A 155 -16.02 8.85 19.21
CA GLU A 155 -15.08 9.85 19.70
C GLU A 155 -13.91 9.96 18.74
N TRP A 156 -13.46 11.18 18.47
CA TRP A 156 -12.25 11.42 17.68
C TRP A 156 -11.11 11.80 18.62
N ALA A 157 -10.09 10.95 18.69
CA ALA A 157 -8.99 11.12 19.63
C ALA A 157 -7.65 10.68 19.02
N PRO A 158 -6.52 11.22 19.48
CA PRO A 158 -5.20 10.70 19.13
C PRO A 158 -4.95 9.35 19.80
N GLU A 159 -4.41 8.40 19.03
CA GLU A 159 -3.97 7.12 19.57
C GLU A 159 -2.44 7.00 19.54
N PRO A 160 -1.78 6.65 20.66
CA PRO A 160 -0.38 6.27 20.66
C PRO A 160 -0.06 5.14 19.67
N GLY A 161 0.87 5.41 18.75
CA GLY A 161 1.26 4.44 17.71
C GLY A 161 0.47 4.59 16.40
N SER A 162 -0.59 5.40 16.37
CA SER A 162 -1.19 5.85 15.11
C SER A 162 -0.28 6.84 14.40
N ARG A 163 -0.24 6.76 13.06
CA ARG A 163 0.41 7.75 12.19
C ARG A 163 -0.49 8.96 11.89
N PHE A 164 -1.77 8.90 12.30
CA PHE A 164 -2.77 9.94 12.10
C PHE A 164 -3.06 10.64 13.43
N GLU A 165 -3.24 11.96 13.37
CA GLU A 165 -3.55 12.79 14.54
C GLU A 165 -4.90 12.42 15.17
N ASP A 166 -5.90 12.19 14.33
CA ASP A 166 -7.23 11.78 14.76
C ASP A 166 -7.52 10.34 14.36
N THR A 167 -8.00 9.57 15.34
CA THR A 167 -8.49 8.21 15.15
C THR A 167 -9.94 8.13 15.61
N ALA A 168 -10.75 7.31 14.93
CA ALA A 168 -12.13 7.09 15.31
C ALA A 168 -12.19 6.02 16.40
N VAL A 169 -12.73 6.37 17.56
CA VAL A 169 -12.92 5.47 18.70
C VAL A 169 -14.41 5.19 18.82
N LEU A 170 -14.78 3.94 18.64
CA LEU A 170 -16.16 3.50 18.70
C LEU A 170 -16.60 3.37 20.16
N GLN A 171 -17.61 4.13 20.56
CA GLN A 171 -18.21 4.04 21.89
C GLN A 171 -19.25 2.93 21.92
N TRP A 172 -20.24 3.02 21.04
CA TRP A 172 -21.33 2.07 20.91
C TRP A 172 -22.15 2.37 19.64
N VAL A 173 -22.61 1.36 18.91
CA VAL A 173 -23.55 1.51 17.78
C VAL A 173 -24.49 0.32 17.70
N TRP A 174 -25.60 0.48 16.99
CA TRP A 174 -26.55 -0.60 16.69
C TRP A 174 -26.20 -1.41 15.44
N TRP A 175 -25.44 -0.79 14.52
CA TRP A 175 -24.82 -1.45 13.38
C TRP A 175 -23.59 -0.65 12.98
N LEU A 176 -22.51 -1.34 12.61
CA LEU A 176 -21.28 -0.74 12.11
C LEU A 176 -21.28 -0.68 10.58
N GLU A 177 -21.05 0.49 10.02
CA GLU A 177 -20.87 0.67 8.58
C GLU A 177 -19.77 1.68 8.28
N ILE A 178 -18.73 1.21 7.58
CA ILE A 178 -17.56 2.02 7.20
C ILE A 178 -17.29 1.80 5.72
N ARG A 179 -17.17 2.90 4.97
CA ARG A 179 -16.82 2.88 3.56
C ARG A 179 -15.59 3.72 3.31
N GLY A 180 -14.81 3.35 2.32
CA GLY A 180 -13.89 4.28 1.71
C GLY A 180 -13.59 3.93 0.27
N ARG A 181 -12.86 4.85 -0.35
CA ARG A 181 -12.64 4.83 -1.79
C ARG A 181 -11.24 5.27 -2.12
N ILE A 182 -10.66 4.69 -3.16
CA ILE A 182 -9.42 5.15 -3.77
C ILE A 182 -9.54 5.09 -5.29
N ARG A 183 -9.01 6.10 -5.97
CA ARG A 183 -8.95 6.11 -7.43
C ARG A 183 -7.77 5.27 -7.91
N THR A 184 -7.99 4.46 -8.94
CA THR A 184 -6.91 3.65 -9.55
C THR A 184 -5.77 4.51 -10.10
N GLN A 185 -6.04 5.75 -10.49
CA GLN A 185 -5.03 6.74 -10.92
C GLN A 185 -4.04 7.13 -9.80
N GLU A 186 -4.47 7.08 -8.54
CA GLU A 186 -3.59 7.35 -7.39
C GLU A 186 -2.58 6.21 -7.21
N LEU A 187 -2.93 5.00 -7.65
CA LEU A 187 -2.16 3.78 -7.48
C LEU A 187 -1.14 3.58 -8.61
N SER A 188 -0.27 2.57 -8.46
CA SER A 188 0.71 2.26 -9.50
C SER A 188 0.12 1.34 -10.58
N PRO A 189 0.25 1.68 -11.88
CA PRO A 189 -0.22 0.83 -12.96
C PRO A 189 0.53 -0.50 -13.01
N GLY A 190 -0.09 -1.52 -13.60
CA GLY A 190 0.44 -2.88 -13.73
C GLY A 190 0.77 -3.53 -12.38
N THR A 191 -0.02 -3.25 -11.34
CA THR A 191 0.26 -3.69 -9.97
C THR A 191 -0.98 -4.35 -9.36
N ASN A 192 -0.79 -5.51 -8.73
CA ASN A 192 -1.82 -6.14 -7.92
C ASN A 192 -1.76 -5.59 -6.50
N TYR A 193 -2.89 -5.10 -6.01
CA TYR A 193 -3.02 -4.53 -4.68
C TYR A 193 -3.96 -5.40 -3.83
N GLY A 194 -3.52 -5.78 -2.64
CA GLY A 194 -4.42 -6.22 -1.58
C GLY A 194 -4.95 -5.01 -0.83
N ALA A 195 -6.23 -5.01 -0.47
CA ALA A 195 -6.83 -4.05 0.44
C ALA A 195 -7.04 -4.71 1.80
N TYR A 196 -6.62 -4.02 2.86
CA TYR A 196 -6.68 -4.55 4.21
C TYR A 196 -7.32 -3.53 5.14
N LEU A 197 -8.17 -4.01 6.03
CA LEU A 197 -8.69 -3.26 7.17
C LEU A 197 -7.71 -3.39 8.33
N VAL A 198 -7.12 -2.29 8.77
CA VAL A 198 -6.27 -2.24 9.96
C VAL A 198 -7.01 -1.53 11.08
N TYR A 199 -7.04 -2.13 12.26
CA TYR A 199 -7.73 -1.61 13.44
C TYR A 199 -7.10 -2.08 14.73
N LYS A 200 -7.57 -1.55 15.85
CA LYS A 200 -7.16 -1.98 17.18
C LYS A 200 -8.41 -2.36 17.96
N MET A 201 -8.27 -3.22 18.96
CA MET A 201 -9.35 -3.53 19.89
C MET A 201 -8.96 -2.99 21.27
N GLY A 202 -9.93 -2.39 21.96
CA GLY A 202 -9.73 -1.98 23.35
C GLY A 202 -9.98 -3.15 24.30
N ASP A 203 -9.43 -3.06 25.51
CA ASP A 203 -9.53 -4.13 26.52
C ASP A 203 -10.99 -4.44 26.92
N ASP A 204 -11.88 -3.43 26.95
CA ASP A 204 -13.32 -3.60 27.21
C ASP A 204 -14.12 -3.73 25.90
N LYS A 205 -13.84 -4.77 25.12
CA LYS A 205 -14.58 -5.07 23.88
C LYS A 205 -15.87 -5.85 24.16
N TYR A 206 -16.93 -5.51 23.44
CA TYR A 206 -18.22 -6.21 23.50
C TYR A 206 -19.01 -5.98 22.21
N GLY A 207 -19.80 -6.96 21.79
CA GLY A 207 -20.74 -6.83 20.66
C GLY A 207 -20.27 -7.39 19.32
N PHE A 208 -19.00 -7.77 19.19
CA PHE A 208 -18.41 -8.30 17.94
C PHE A 208 -18.37 -9.83 17.87
N ILE A 209 -19.42 -10.47 18.39
CA ILE A 209 -19.53 -11.94 18.49
C ILE A 209 -19.94 -12.56 17.14
N VAL A 210 -20.67 -11.80 16.33
CA VAL A 210 -21.09 -12.20 14.98
C VAL A 210 -20.06 -11.67 13.98
N PRO A 211 -19.72 -12.43 12.91
CA PRO A 211 -18.83 -11.91 11.91
C PRO A 211 -19.42 -10.68 11.21
N ALA A 212 -18.55 -9.81 10.72
CA ALA A 212 -18.89 -8.70 9.85
C ALA A 212 -18.65 -9.08 8.39
N GLU A 213 -19.34 -8.42 7.48
CA GLU A 213 -19.09 -8.48 6.05
C GLU A 213 -18.04 -7.43 5.67
N VAL A 214 -16.95 -7.87 5.05
CA VAL A 214 -16.03 -6.99 4.31
C VAL A 214 -16.21 -7.21 2.83
N SER A 215 -16.08 -6.12 2.06
CA SER A 215 -16.19 -6.21 0.61
C SER A 215 -15.31 -5.22 -0.12
N LEU A 216 -14.94 -5.61 -1.34
CA LEU A 216 -14.14 -4.84 -2.26
C LEU A 216 -14.76 -4.88 -3.65
N GLU A 217 -14.92 -3.70 -4.26
CA GLU A 217 -15.41 -3.55 -5.62
C GLU A 217 -14.49 -2.60 -6.39
N ALA A 218 -13.89 -3.09 -7.48
CA ALA A 218 -13.04 -2.30 -8.36
C ALA A 218 -13.78 -1.97 -9.66
N GLY A 219 -13.98 -0.68 -9.96
CA GLY A 219 -14.58 -0.22 -11.23
C GLY A 219 -16.08 0.10 -11.16
N GLN A 220 -16.61 0.65 -12.26
CA GLN A 220 -18.03 1.02 -12.37
C GLN A 220 -18.86 -0.15 -12.93
N GLY A 221 -19.50 -0.90 -12.04
CA GLY A 221 -20.72 -1.68 -12.35
C GLY A 221 -20.54 -2.86 -13.33
N GLY A 222 -19.53 -3.70 -13.11
CA GLY A 222 -19.35 -4.92 -13.92
C GLY A 222 -18.25 -5.90 -13.49
N GLU A 223 -17.30 -5.49 -12.64
CA GLU A 223 -16.38 -6.42 -11.98
C GLU A 223 -17.07 -7.01 -10.74
N ALA A 224 -16.80 -8.28 -10.44
CA ALA A 224 -17.49 -8.97 -9.35
C ALA A 224 -17.05 -8.39 -8.00
N ARG A 225 -18.02 -7.92 -7.22
CA ARG A 225 -17.83 -7.56 -5.81
C ARG A 225 -17.30 -8.79 -5.06
N GLN A 226 -16.13 -8.63 -4.45
CA GLN A 226 -15.58 -9.61 -3.53
C GLN A 226 -16.18 -9.34 -2.16
N THR A 227 -16.78 -10.36 -1.55
CA THR A 227 -17.40 -10.27 -0.23
C THR A 227 -16.88 -11.41 0.63
N ARG A 228 -16.52 -11.12 1.88
CA ARG A 228 -15.99 -12.09 2.86
C ARG A 228 -16.64 -11.84 4.22
N SER A 229 -16.84 -12.92 4.97
CA SER A 229 -17.27 -12.89 6.36
C SER A 229 -16.02 -12.92 7.25
N VAL A 230 -15.90 -11.99 8.20
CA VAL A 230 -14.70 -11.82 9.03
C VAL A 230 -15.07 -11.52 10.47
N TYR A 231 -14.34 -12.10 11.42
CA TYR A 231 -14.47 -11.74 12.83
C TYR A 231 -13.62 -10.50 13.12
N LEU A 232 -14.15 -9.57 13.92
CA LEU A 232 -13.38 -8.40 14.39
C LEU A 232 -12.72 -8.65 15.77
N ASP A 233 -13.21 -9.63 16.53
CA ASP A 233 -12.60 -10.01 17.79
C ASP A 233 -11.72 -11.26 17.62
N PRO A 234 -10.39 -11.19 17.82
CA PRO A 234 -9.51 -12.36 17.77
C PRO A 234 -9.81 -13.41 18.85
N ASP A 235 -10.33 -12.97 20.00
CA ASP A 235 -10.46 -13.79 21.21
C ASP A 235 -11.82 -14.50 21.28
N GLU A 236 -12.65 -14.37 20.23
CA GLU A 236 -13.95 -15.02 20.18
C GLU A 236 -13.79 -16.54 19.98
N GLU A 237 -13.94 -17.28 21.08
CA GLU A 237 -13.86 -18.74 21.13
C GLU A 237 -15.18 -19.40 20.73
N GLU A 238 -16.31 -18.73 20.95
CA GLU A 238 -17.66 -19.25 20.69
C GLU A 238 -18.15 -18.83 19.30
N ARG A 239 -17.53 -19.41 18.27
CA ARG A 239 -17.86 -19.13 16.86
C ARG A 239 -19.14 -19.85 16.45
N GLU A 240 -20.15 -19.07 16.10
CA GLU A 240 -21.40 -19.61 15.56
C GLU A 240 -21.33 -19.84 14.04
N GLU A 241 -20.50 -19.07 13.33
CA GLU A 241 -20.42 -19.05 11.86
C GLU A 241 -18.99 -19.14 11.31
N GLU A 242 -18.84 -19.50 10.03
CA GLU A 242 -17.55 -19.46 9.33
C GLU A 242 -17.17 -18.00 8.98
N GLY A 243 -15.93 -17.63 9.28
CA GLY A 243 -15.38 -16.31 8.97
C GLY A 243 -13.87 -16.27 9.16
N ASP A 244 -13.20 -15.40 8.40
CA ASP A 244 -11.75 -15.19 8.51
C ASP A 244 -11.42 -14.41 9.79
N MET A 245 -10.30 -14.73 10.43
CA MET A 245 -9.82 -14.05 11.64
C MET A 245 -8.85 -12.91 11.27
N PRO A 246 -8.74 -11.87 12.11
CA PRO A 246 -7.69 -10.87 11.96
C PRO A 246 -6.31 -11.47 12.27
N ASP A 247 -5.30 -10.97 11.56
CA ASP A 247 -3.91 -11.21 11.90
C ASP A 247 -3.39 -10.08 12.81
N GLU A 248 -2.75 -10.45 13.92
CA GLU A 248 -2.07 -9.48 14.79
C GLU A 248 -0.70 -9.11 14.21
N ARG A 249 -0.47 -7.80 14.08
CA ARG A 249 0.78 -7.21 13.59
C ARG A 249 1.77 -7.01 14.74
N ASP A 250 3.05 -6.88 14.40
CA ASP A 250 4.13 -6.62 15.37
C ASP A 250 3.95 -5.32 16.18
N ASP A 251 3.12 -4.38 15.69
CA ASP A 251 2.79 -3.11 16.35
C ASP A 251 1.55 -3.20 17.28
N GLY A 252 0.96 -4.38 17.43
CA GLY A 252 -0.23 -4.63 18.26
C GLY A 252 -1.55 -4.22 17.58
N TRP A 253 -1.52 -3.92 16.29
CA TRP A 253 -2.71 -3.67 15.48
C TRP A 253 -3.19 -4.94 14.79
N MET A 254 -4.48 -5.02 14.53
CA MET A 254 -5.11 -6.09 13.77
C MET A 254 -5.21 -5.74 12.31
N GLU A 255 -5.08 -6.74 11.44
CA GLU A 255 -5.20 -6.61 9.98
C GLU A 255 -6.11 -7.69 9.40
N ILE A 256 -7.05 -7.30 8.54
CA ILE A 256 -7.97 -8.22 7.83
C ILE A 256 -7.88 -7.93 6.33
N GLU A 257 -7.64 -8.96 5.52
CA GLU A 257 -7.67 -8.85 4.06
C GLU A 257 -9.12 -8.77 3.53
N MET A 258 -9.48 -7.66 2.88
CA MET A 258 -10.80 -7.50 2.29
C MET A 258 -10.90 -8.08 0.87
N GLY A 259 -9.79 -8.10 0.15
CA GLY A 259 -9.71 -8.59 -1.21
C GLY A 259 -8.53 -8.02 -1.98
N GLU A 260 -8.39 -8.44 -3.23
CA GLU A 260 -7.33 -7.98 -4.13
C GLU A 260 -7.87 -7.46 -5.46
N PHE A 261 -7.17 -6.52 -6.07
CA PHE A 261 -7.51 -5.99 -7.38
C PHE A 261 -6.26 -5.59 -8.17
N PHE A 262 -6.37 -5.66 -9.49
CA PHE A 262 -5.27 -5.35 -10.40
C PHE A 262 -5.49 -4.01 -11.09
N VAL A 263 -4.52 -3.10 -10.99
CA VAL A 263 -4.53 -1.82 -11.68
C VAL A 263 -3.92 -2.00 -13.08
N GLN A 264 -4.74 -1.92 -14.13
CA GLN A 264 -4.31 -2.20 -15.51
C GLN A 264 -3.45 -1.07 -16.12
N GLU A 265 -4.04 0.10 -16.36
CA GLU A 265 -3.38 1.23 -17.05
C GLU A 265 -3.66 2.59 -16.39
N GLU A 266 -2.78 3.57 -16.60
CA GLU A 266 -2.85 4.92 -16.01
C GLU A 266 -4.14 5.69 -16.36
N ASN A 267 -4.86 5.29 -17.42
CA ASN A 267 -6.03 6.01 -17.94
C ASN A 267 -7.38 5.37 -17.58
N ASP A 268 -7.40 4.32 -16.77
CA ASP A 268 -8.66 3.80 -16.22
C ASP A 268 -9.11 4.71 -15.07
N GLU A 269 -10.11 5.56 -15.31
CA GLU A 269 -10.78 6.37 -14.28
C GLU A 269 -11.74 5.49 -13.46
N LYS A 270 -11.19 4.53 -12.73
CA LYS A 270 -11.96 3.63 -11.86
C LYS A 270 -11.80 4.05 -10.40
N GLU A 271 -12.85 3.85 -9.64
CA GLU A 271 -12.79 3.90 -8.18
C GLU A 271 -12.84 2.48 -7.65
N VAL A 272 -12.04 2.23 -6.62
CA VAL A 272 -12.09 1.02 -5.80
C VAL A 272 -12.79 1.40 -4.52
N GLU A 273 -13.94 0.79 -4.25
CA GLU A 273 -14.70 0.96 -3.03
C GLU A 273 -14.47 -0.24 -2.11
N PHE A 274 -14.27 0.05 -0.84
CA PHE A 274 -14.13 -0.94 0.22
C PHE A 274 -15.16 -0.63 1.30
N LEU A 275 -15.81 -1.67 1.82
CA LEU A 275 -16.88 -1.57 2.80
C LEU A 275 -16.68 -2.62 3.89
N LEU A 276 -16.83 -2.19 5.14
CA LEU A 276 -17.09 -3.03 6.30
C LEU A 276 -18.54 -2.79 6.76
N LEU A 277 -19.30 -3.87 6.93
CA LEU A 277 -20.69 -3.84 7.35
C LEU A 277 -20.94 -4.95 8.40
N GLU A 278 -21.46 -4.60 9.56
CA GLU A 278 -21.89 -5.59 10.55
C GLU A 278 -23.15 -6.33 10.08
N THR A 279 -23.11 -7.66 10.12
CA THR A 279 -24.28 -8.50 9.79
C THR A 279 -25.10 -8.79 11.05
N LYS A 280 -26.42 -8.83 10.90
CA LYS A 280 -27.39 -9.02 11.99
C LYS A 280 -27.70 -10.46 12.30
#